data_AF-A0A2V9C495-F1
#
_entry.id   AF-A0A2V9C495-F1
#
_cell.length_a   1.000
_cell.length_b   1.000
_cell.length_c   1.000
_cell.angle_alpha   90.00
_cell.angle_beta   90.00
_cell.angle_gamma   90.00
#
_symmetry.space_group_name_H-M   'P 1'
#
loop_
_entity.id
_entity.type
_entity.pdbx_description
1 polymer ?
#
loop_
_entity_poly.entity_id
_entity_poly.type
_entity_poly.pdbx_seq_one_letter_code
_entity_poly.pdbx_strand_id
1 'polypeptide(L)'
;SPQDENAGGLSAMSAGLRNSQLRWASKSLSCASVLLLAVLPTMPAAAQTAAQIDLTKYGARAVELLQQFLRIDTSNPPGNEKPAAEFLCQLFTREGIECQVFEVAPGRANAYARLRGDGSKRPIILLTHTDVVTAEAQQWSVPPFSGEIRDGVLYGRGAQDTKGEGMAKAMAMIALKRERAPLARDIIFLAVADEEVSSVGTNWMIQHKRELLAGAEYLINEGSANVIEGGEVPLWGVDVAEKMPFWLRLTARGMAGHSSVPARDATTHRLARAVARVVNYETPLKVLPQAQRELCEQARVRFPREVERFCRLEKSLGDPAFRKRLTENPEWNYLLRNTISLTVLRGGPQTNVIPAEASAELDVRLLPGEDPQRFLAEIRGVIGDPSIEVLPILRPRPAGASPTDNELWRVFEQVIARHYSRARLAPRLLASSTESPMYRQLGIASYGFYPFACSEAEADTAHGTNERISVEAYRRGVRVMHDVVAGIAIRP
;
A
#
# COMPACT_ATOMS: atom_id res chain seq x y z
N SER A 1 -74.05 -14.56 11.56
CA SER A 1 -74.94 -15.07 10.50
C SER A 1 -74.21 -15.07 9.18
N PRO A 2 -74.29 -16.17 8.41
CA PRO A 2 -73.52 -17.41 8.67
C PRO A 2 -72.89 -17.91 7.33
N GLN A 3 -72.15 -19.01 7.17
CA GLN A 3 -72.41 -20.44 7.41
C GLN A 3 -71.07 -21.19 7.14
N ASP A 4 -70.57 -22.05 8.04
CA ASP A 4 -70.76 -23.53 8.12
C ASP A 4 -69.76 -24.28 7.20
N GLU A 5 -69.10 -25.41 7.53
CA GLU A 5 -69.25 -26.38 8.63
C GLU A 5 -68.10 -27.44 8.58
N ASN A 6 -67.81 -28.03 9.76
CA ASN A 6 -67.50 -29.47 10.06
C ASN A 6 -66.24 -30.19 9.50
N ALA A 7 -65.59 -31.15 10.20
CA ALA A 7 -65.73 -31.73 11.55
C ALA A 7 -64.58 -32.74 11.86
N GLY A 8 -64.37 -33.01 13.16
CA GLY A 8 -63.91 -34.29 13.75
C GLY A 8 -62.40 -34.44 14.04
N GLY A 9 -61.90 -34.90 15.19
CA GLY A 9 -62.42 -35.36 16.49
C GLY A 9 -61.17 -35.65 17.37
N LEU A 10 -61.08 -35.12 18.60
CA LEU A 10 -61.42 -35.70 19.91
C LEU A 10 -60.48 -36.80 20.47
N SER A 11 -60.22 -36.63 21.78
CA SER A 11 -59.68 -37.57 22.79
C SER A 11 -58.16 -37.54 23.03
N ALA A 12 -57.60 -37.49 24.23
CA ALA A 12 -57.94 -37.05 25.60
C ALA A 12 -56.85 -37.65 26.51
N MET A 13 -56.41 -36.88 27.54
CA MET A 13 -55.97 -37.35 28.88
C MET A 13 -54.72 -38.28 28.95
N SER A 14 -53.85 -38.30 29.97
CA SER A 14 -53.78 -37.71 31.31
C SER A 14 -52.36 -37.92 31.87
N ALA A 15 -51.91 -36.95 32.68
CA ALA A 15 -51.19 -37.06 33.97
C ALA A 15 -50.24 -38.23 34.32
N GLY A 16 -49.13 -37.89 35.00
CA GLY A 16 -48.83 -38.53 36.29
C GLY A 16 -47.43 -39.11 36.52
N LEU A 17 -46.52 -38.29 37.06
CA LEU A 17 -45.71 -38.49 38.29
C LEU A 17 -45.14 -39.88 38.71
N ARG A 18 -43.84 -39.83 39.05
CA ARG A 18 -43.11 -40.44 40.21
C ARG A 18 -42.58 -41.90 40.17
N ASN A 19 -41.26 -41.97 40.41
CA ASN A 19 -40.49 -42.81 41.37
C ASN A 19 -40.91 -44.26 41.68
N SER A 20 -39.94 -45.18 41.55
CA SER A 20 -39.53 -46.20 42.55
C SER A 20 -38.37 -47.03 41.97
N GLN A 21 -37.14 -46.98 42.51
CA GLN A 21 -36.57 -47.81 43.60
C GLN A 21 -36.86 -49.33 43.53
N LEU A 22 -35.78 -50.13 43.35
CA LEU A 22 -35.52 -51.47 43.93
C LEU A 22 -34.00 -51.75 43.73
N ARG A 23 -33.04 -51.80 44.66
CA ARG A 23 -32.79 -52.38 46.01
C ARG A 23 -32.10 -53.78 45.98
N TRP A 24 -31.01 -53.90 46.77
CA TRP A 24 -30.27 -55.08 47.31
C TRP A 24 -29.04 -55.55 46.48
N ALA A 25 -27.87 -55.89 47.02
CA ALA A 25 -27.50 -56.37 48.37
C ALA A 25 -26.04 -56.01 48.78
N SER A 26 -25.84 -56.01 50.08
CA SER A 26 -24.62 -55.82 50.88
C SER A 26 -23.63 -57.00 50.84
N LYS A 27 -22.32 -56.72 50.85
CA LYS A 27 -21.29 -57.51 51.56
C LYS A 27 -20.17 -56.61 52.09
N SER A 28 -19.92 -56.74 53.38
CA SER A 28 -18.84 -56.10 54.15
C SER A 28 -17.64 -57.06 54.28
N LEU A 29 -16.40 -56.57 54.18
CA LEU A 29 -15.15 -57.14 54.74
C LEU A 29 -14.00 -56.21 54.30
N SER A 30 -13.46 -55.34 55.16
CA SER A 30 -12.39 -55.55 56.17
C SER A 30 -11.04 -54.99 55.69
N CYS A 31 -10.31 -54.43 56.64
CA CYS A 31 -9.16 -53.53 56.53
C CYS A 31 -7.96 -54.05 55.74
N ALA A 32 -7.32 -53.17 54.97
CA ALA A 32 -5.87 -53.17 54.75
C ALA A 32 -5.40 -51.76 54.34
N SER A 33 -4.79 -51.05 55.29
CA SER A 33 -4.08 -49.80 55.05
C SER A 33 -2.80 -50.09 54.27
N VAL A 34 -2.74 -49.71 53.00
CA VAL A 34 -1.52 -49.67 52.21
C VAL A 34 -1.15 -48.21 51.99
N LEU A 35 -0.09 -47.76 52.68
CA LEU A 35 0.61 -46.51 52.41
C LEU A 35 1.26 -46.61 51.02
N LEU A 36 0.62 -46.02 50.01
CA LEU A 36 1.25 -45.73 48.73
C LEU A 36 1.94 -44.37 48.82
N LEU A 37 3.26 -44.41 48.99
CA LEU A 37 4.16 -43.28 48.73
C LEU A 37 4.04 -42.91 47.24
N ALA A 38 3.24 -41.90 46.94
CA ALA A 38 3.25 -41.26 45.63
C ALA A 38 4.55 -40.50 45.45
N VAL A 39 5.53 -41.11 44.78
CA VAL A 39 6.66 -40.39 44.19
C VAL A 39 6.08 -39.57 43.03
N LEU A 40 5.74 -38.32 43.32
CA LEU A 40 5.44 -37.33 42.29
C LEU A 40 6.72 -37.09 41.48
N PRO A 41 6.71 -37.25 40.14
CA PRO A 41 7.84 -36.79 39.35
C PRO A 41 7.85 -35.26 39.45
N THR A 42 8.90 -34.72 40.07
CA THR A 42 9.22 -33.30 40.01
C THR A 42 9.51 -32.94 38.55
N MET A 43 8.49 -32.48 37.85
CA MET A 43 8.70 -31.81 36.57
C MET A 43 9.51 -30.55 36.84
N PRO A 44 10.61 -30.29 36.10
CA PRO A 44 11.32 -29.04 36.24
C PRO A 44 10.39 -27.92 35.80
N ALA A 45 10.03 -27.06 36.75
CA ALA A 45 9.35 -25.81 36.49
C ALA A 45 10.30 -24.90 35.69
N ALA A 46 10.23 -25.01 34.37
CA ALA A 46 10.82 -24.06 33.44
C ALA A 46 9.78 -23.62 32.41
N ALA A 47 8.54 -23.37 32.85
CA ALA A 47 7.66 -22.46 32.15
C ALA A 47 8.04 -21.05 32.57
N GLN A 48 9.11 -20.52 31.98
CA GLN A 48 9.36 -19.10 32.00
C GLN A 48 8.24 -18.49 31.16
N THR A 49 7.16 -18.05 31.80
CA THR A 49 6.12 -17.23 31.16
C THR A 49 6.85 -16.10 30.45
N ALA A 50 6.85 -16.14 29.11
CA ALA A 50 7.22 -14.99 28.31
C ALA A 50 6.41 -13.83 28.86
N ALA A 51 7.09 -12.81 29.41
CA ALA A 51 6.43 -11.63 29.92
C ALA A 51 5.44 -11.17 28.84
N GLN A 52 4.16 -11.05 29.16
CA GLN A 52 3.16 -10.62 28.21
C GLN A 52 3.55 -9.22 27.76
N ILE A 53 4.07 -9.11 26.53
CA ILE A 53 4.68 -7.89 26.04
C ILE A 53 3.57 -6.88 25.78
N ASP A 54 3.69 -5.74 26.45
CA ASP A 54 2.70 -4.66 26.38
C ASP A 54 2.90 -3.85 25.10
N LEU A 55 2.17 -4.23 24.04
CA LEU A 55 2.18 -3.54 22.75
C LEU A 55 1.82 -2.04 22.88
N THR A 56 1.13 -1.63 23.95
CA THR A 56 0.85 -0.22 24.25
C THR A 56 2.14 0.58 24.46
N LYS A 57 3.15 -0.04 25.08
CA LYS A 57 4.47 0.57 25.28
C LYS A 57 5.23 0.73 23.96
N TYR A 58 5.08 -0.18 23.01
CA TYR A 58 5.66 -0.02 21.68
C TYR A 58 4.98 1.10 20.90
N GLY A 59 3.66 1.24 21.00
CA GLY A 59 2.96 2.37 20.40
C GLY A 59 3.47 3.72 20.93
N ALA A 60 3.59 3.87 22.25
CA ALA A 60 4.13 5.10 22.85
C ALA A 60 5.59 5.36 22.41
N ARG A 61 6.44 4.33 22.44
CA ARG A 61 7.83 4.44 22.02
C ARG A 61 7.97 4.78 20.53
N ALA A 62 7.10 4.21 19.69
CA ALA A 62 7.09 4.48 18.26
C ALA A 62 6.79 5.96 17.97
N VAL A 63 5.91 6.60 18.75
CA VAL A 63 5.61 8.03 18.62
C VAL A 63 6.85 8.86 18.93
N GLU A 64 7.54 8.59 20.03
CA GLU A 64 8.78 9.31 20.41
C GLU A 64 9.89 9.16 19.36
N LEU A 65 10.05 7.96 18.81
CA LEU A 65 11.03 7.68 17.77
C LEU A 65 10.64 8.35 16.45
N LEU A 66 9.35 8.37 16.12
CA LEU A 66 8.87 9.10 14.94
C LEU A 66 9.10 10.60 15.09
N GLN A 67 8.85 11.22 16.25
CA GLN A 67 9.17 12.63 16.49
C GLN A 67 10.67 12.92 16.24
N GLN A 68 11.56 12.03 16.68
CA GLN A 68 13.00 12.17 16.42
C GLN A 68 13.32 12.00 14.94
N PHE A 69 12.68 11.04 14.28
CA PHE A 69 12.92 10.73 12.88
C PHE A 69 12.43 11.86 11.94
N LEU A 70 11.30 12.48 12.27
CA LEU A 70 10.76 13.64 11.55
C LEU A 70 11.65 14.89 11.68
N ARG A 71 12.49 14.99 12.71
CA ARG A 71 13.44 16.11 12.87
C ARG A 71 14.66 16.01 11.97
N ILE A 72 14.88 14.86 11.35
CA ILE A 72 15.95 14.67 10.38
C ILE A 72 15.42 15.17 9.04
N ASP A 73 15.84 16.36 8.63
CA ASP A 73 15.47 16.91 7.32
C ASP A 73 16.16 16.13 6.20
N THR A 74 15.33 15.49 5.38
CA THR A 74 15.71 14.67 4.21
C THR A 74 15.00 15.17 2.96
N SER A 75 14.65 16.46 2.91
CA SER A 75 13.96 17.08 1.78
C SER A 75 14.65 16.80 0.45
N ASN A 76 13.89 16.30 -0.52
CA ASN A 76 14.36 15.95 -1.85
C ASN A 76 13.61 16.78 -2.91
N PRO A 77 14.31 17.63 -3.70
CA PRO A 77 15.76 17.90 -3.71
C PRO A 77 16.27 18.73 -2.51
N PRO A 78 17.58 18.61 -2.13
CA PRO A 78 18.61 17.80 -2.78
C PRO A 78 18.70 16.33 -2.27
N GLY A 79 17.91 15.96 -1.26
CA GLY A 79 18.11 14.77 -0.44
C GLY A 79 19.05 15.07 0.73
N ASN A 80 19.19 14.12 1.66
CA ASN A 80 20.12 14.15 2.80
C ASN A 80 19.85 12.90 3.67
N GLU A 81 19.71 11.74 3.05
CA GLU A 81 19.15 10.55 3.70
C GLU A 81 20.15 9.82 4.60
N LYS A 82 21.44 10.17 4.54
CA LYS A 82 22.48 9.51 5.34
C LYS A 82 22.24 9.61 6.86
N PRO A 83 21.97 10.79 7.46
CA PRO A 83 21.59 10.87 8.87
C PRO A 83 20.36 10.04 9.24
N ALA A 84 19.37 9.92 8.33
CA ALA A 84 18.18 9.09 8.53
C ALA A 84 18.53 7.60 8.54
N ALA A 85 19.37 7.14 7.60
CA ALA A 85 19.87 5.77 7.57
C ALA A 85 20.71 5.43 8.81
N GLU A 86 21.57 6.34 9.24
CA GLU A 86 22.39 6.18 10.45
C GLU A 86 21.52 6.12 11.72
N PHE A 87 20.50 6.97 11.83
CA PHE A 87 19.52 6.93 12.93
C PHE A 87 18.84 5.56 13.03
N LEU A 88 18.35 5.02 11.91
CA LEU A 88 17.72 3.71 11.86
C LEU A 88 18.70 2.59 12.24
N CYS A 89 19.93 2.61 11.71
CA CYS A 89 20.91 1.60 12.07
C CYS A 89 21.37 1.68 13.54
N GLN A 90 21.48 2.88 14.11
CA GLN A 90 21.74 3.04 15.54
C GLN A 90 20.60 2.45 16.38
N LEU A 91 19.35 2.66 15.96
CA LEU A 91 18.18 2.07 16.61
C LEU A 91 18.25 0.54 16.58
N PHE A 92 18.48 -0.09 15.42
CA PHE A 92 18.60 -1.55 15.31
C PHE A 92 19.79 -2.11 16.09
N THR A 93 20.94 -1.45 16.04
CA THR A 93 22.16 -1.89 16.74
C THR A 93 21.96 -1.94 18.25
N ARG A 94 21.23 -0.97 18.83
CA ARG A 94 20.87 -0.97 20.27
C ARG A 94 20.00 -2.17 20.68
N GLU A 95 19.24 -2.73 19.74
CA GLU A 95 18.41 -3.92 19.93
C GLU A 95 19.15 -5.23 19.60
N GLY A 96 20.43 -5.15 19.25
CA GLY A 96 21.22 -6.32 18.83
C GLY A 96 20.74 -6.90 17.49
N ILE A 97 20.30 -6.04 16.58
CA ILE A 97 19.97 -6.37 15.19
C ILE A 97 21.06 -5.74 14.31
N GLU A 98 21.71 -6.56 13.48
CA GLU A 98 22.73 -6.08 12.54
C GLU A 98 22.10 -5.13 11.52
N CYS A 99 22.71 -3.95 11.33
CA CYS A 99 22.31 -2.97 10.34
C CYS A 99 23.53 -2.38 9.61
N GLN A 100 23.39 -2.17 8.31
CA GLN A 100 24.41 -1.63 7.43
C GLN A 100 23.88 -0.37 6.75
N VAL A 101 24.71 0.67 6.68
CA VAL A 101 24.43 1.89 5.91
C VAL A 101 25.18 1.80 4.58
N PHE A 102 24.45 1.97 3.47
CA PHE A 102 25.02 2.02 2.13
C PHE A 102 24.88 3.43 1.57
N GLU A 103 25.98 4.18 1.51
CA GLU A 103 25.99 5.49 0.85
C GLU A 103 25.93 5.30 -0.67
N VAL A 104 24.82 5.73 -1.27
CA VAL A 104 24.51 5.51 -2.70
C VAL A 104 24.88 6.73 -3.57
N ALA A 105 24.95 7.90 -2.94
CA ALA A 105 25.47 9.15 -3.48
C ALA A 105 25.95 10.04 -2.31
N PRO A 106 26.74 11.10 -2.53
CA PRO A 106 27.22 11.95 -1.44
C PRO A 106 26.08 12.44 -0.53
N GLY A 107 26.10 12.05 0.74
CA GLY A 107 25.07 12.42 1.73
C GLY A 107 23.75 11.65 1.62
N ARG A 108 23.62 10.73 0.67
CA ARG A 108 22.41 9.92 0.43
C ARG A 108 22.70 8.46 0.70
N ALA A 109 21.95 7.83 1.59
CA ALA A 109 22.22 6.45 1.97
C ALA A 109 20.96 5.62 2.22
N ASN A 110 21.09 4.32 1.99
CA ASN A 110 20.12 3.32 2.41
C ASN A 110 20.52 2.74 3.78
N ALA A 111 19.56 2.27 4.57
CA ALA A 111 19.79 1.41 5.72
C ALA A 111 19.21 0.01 5.49
N TYR A 112 20.00 -1.02 5.77
CA TYR A 112 19.62 -2.43 5.64
C TYR A 112 19.82 -3.13 6.97
N ALA A 113 18.75 -3.63 7.58
CA ALA A 113 18.80 -4.45 8.78
C ALA A 113 18.18 -5.83 8.54
N ARG A 114 18.70 -6.86 9.22
CA ARG A 114 18.20 -8.23 9.06
C ARG A 114 18.04 -8.93 10.39
N LEU A 115 16.82 -9.36 10.68
CA LEU A 115 16.50 -10.25 11.78
C LEU A 115 16.35 -11.68 11.25
N ARG A 116 17.21 -12.59 11.71
CA ARG A 116 17.28 -13.96 11.21
C ARG A 116 16.18 -14.85 11.81
N GLY A 117 15.56 -15.66 10.95
CA GLY A 117 14.75 -16.82 11.34
C GLY A 117 15.54 -18.13 11.19
N ASP A 118 14.83 -19.25 11.28
CA ASP A 118 15.41 -20.58 11.16
C ASP A 118 15.68 -21.01 9.70
N GLY A 119 15.27 -20.21 8.72
CA GLY A 119 15.46 -20.46 7.29
C GLY A 119 14.51 -21.48 6.68
N SER A 120 13.50 -21.95 7.42
CA SER A 120 12.48 -22.88 6.90
C SER A 120 11.58 -22.25 5.83
N LYS A 121 11.48 -20.92 5.81
CA LYS A 121 10.74 -20.15 4.81
C LYS A 121 11.56 -18.98 4.29
N ARG A 122 11.23 -18.52 3.08
CA ARG A 122 11.92 -17.43 2.38
C ARG A 122 11.72 -16.07 3.09
N PRO A 123 12.68 -15.13 3.00
CA PRO A 123 12.60 -13.83 3.66
C PRO A 123 11.39 -12.97 3.25
N ILE A 124 11.03 -12.03 4.12
CA ILE A 124 10.14 -10.90 3.82
C ILE A 124 10.90 -9.57 3.95
N ILE A 125 10.69 -8.64 3.01
CA ILE A 125 11.26 -7.29 3.04
C ILE A 125 10.21 -6.29 3.52
N LEU A 126 10.56 -5.46 4.49
CA LEU A 126 9.82 -4.28 4.92
C LEU A 126 10.52 -3.08 4.29
N LEU A 127 10.01 -2.60 3.16
CA LEU A 127 10.57 -1.49 2.40
C LEU A 127 9.98 -0.18 2.89
N THR A 128 10.79 0.87 2.95
CA THR A 128 10.37 2.25 3.19
C THR A 128 11.36 3.16 2.49
N HIS A 129 10.96 4.36 2.09
CA HIS A 129 11.92 5.41 1.77
C HIS A 129 12.11 6.36 2.96
N THR A 130 13.12 7.22 2.87
CA THR A 130 13.49 8.13 3.96
C THR A 130 13.58 9.58 3.53
N ASP A 131 13.69 9.84 2.23
CA ASP A 131 13.47 11.17 1.67
C ASP A 131 11.99 11.56 1.74
N VAL A 132 11.78 12.86 1.69
CA VAL A 132 10.46 13.49 1.74
C VAL A 132 10.44 14.67 0.77
N VAL A 133 9.29 15.04 0.23
CA VAL A 133 9.19 16.28 -0.55
C VAL A 133 9.53 17.53 0.27
N THR A 134 9.93 18.61 -0.40
CA THR A 134 10.20 19.91 0.22
C THR A 134 8.99 20.46 0.98
N ALA A 135 9.25 21.35 1.95
CA ALA A 135 8.21 22.00 2.73
C ALA A 135 8.44 23.52 2.84
N GLU A 136 7.43 24.30 2.47
CA GLU A 136 7.44 25.76 2.58
C GLU A 136 7.10 26.18 4.01
N ALA A 137 8.12 26.35 4.86
CA ALA A 137 7.95 26.53 6.31
C ALA A 137 6.97 27.65 6.70
N GLN A 138 6.84 28.71 5.91
CA GLN A 138 5.94 29.83 6.18
C GLN A 138 4.45 29.47 6.01
N GLN A 139 4.14 28.41 5.27
CA GLN A 139 2.77 27.94 5.08
C GLN A 139 2.31 27.01 6.21
N TRP A 140 3.23 26.50 7.02
CA TRP A 140 2.92 25.52 8.06
C TRP A 140 2.55 26.20 9.39
N SER A 141 1.61 25.57 10.11
CA SER A 141 1.21 25.99 11.46
C SER A 141 2.22 25.60 12.54
N VAL A 142 3.17 24.71 12.20
CA VAL A 142 4.32 24.28 13.00
C VAL A 142 5.52 24.11 12.08
N PRO A 143 6.77 24.23 12.56
CA PRO A 143 7.91 23.93 11.71
C PRO A 143 7.81 22.50 11.12
N PRO A 144 7.94 22.31 9.78
CA PRO A 144 7.72 21.02 9.11
C PRO A 144 8.52 19.85 9.69
N PHE A 145 9.71 20.10 10.22
CA PHE A 145 10.61 19.09 10.79
C PHE A 145 10.66 19.16 12.33
N SER A 146 9.59 19.62 12.99
CA SER A 146 9.55 19.71 14.46
C SER A 146 9.23 18.36 15.14
N GLY A 147 8.39 17.55 14.50
CA GLY A 147 7.73 16.42 15.14
C GLY A 147 6.83 16.88 16.31
N GLU A 148 6.18 18.04 16.19
CA GLU A 148 5.33 18.60 17.25
C GLU A 148 4.04 17.77 17.40
N ILE A 149 3.65 17.51 18.65
CA ILE A 149 2.33 16.94 18.96
C ILE A 149 1.44 18.07 19.48
N ARG A 150 0.32 18.31 18.79
CA ARG A 150 -0.68 19.31 19.15
C ARG A 150 -2.06 18.68 19.03
N ASP A 151 -2.86 18.77 20.10
CA ASP A 151 -4.23 18.26 20.16
C ASP A 151 -4.37 16.78 19.76
N GLY A 152 -3.42 15.94 20.22
CA GLY A 152 -3.43 14.49 19.93
C GLY A 152 -2.98 14.12 18.52
N VAL A 153 -2.48 15.08 17.74
CA VAL A 153 -2.01 14.90 16.38
C VAL A 153 -0.52 15.19 16.29
N LEU A 154 0.24 14.30 15.65
CA LEU A 154 1.66 14.47 15.38
C LEU A 154 1.86 15.11 14.02
N TYR A 155 2.47 16.27 13.99
CA TYR A 155 2.78 17.03 12.78
C TYR A 155 4.24 16.81 12.36
N GLY A 156 4.43 16.65 11.06
CA GLY A 156 5.75 16.72 10.45
C GLY A 156 5.75 16.20 9.02
N ARG A 157 6.61 16.77 8.19
CA ARG A 157 6.86 16.27 6.83
C ARG A 157 7.43 14.84 6.92
N GLY A 158 6.72 13.89 6.30
CA GLY A 158 6.98 12.46 6.38
C GLY A 158 6.21 11.71 7.47
N ALA A 159 5.31 12.38 8.20
CA ALA A 159 4.44 11.72 9.17
C ALA A 159 3.51 10.68 8.50
N GLN A 160 3.10 10.94 7.26
CA GLN A 160 2.39 9.99 6.41
C GLN A 160 3.30 9.39 5.35
N ASP A 161 4.15 10.20 4.70
CA ASP A 161 4.89 9.79 3.51
C ASP A 161 6.42 10.02 3.62
N THR A 162 7.21 9.03 4.03
CA THR A 162 6.78 7.70 4.51
C THR A 162 7.40 7.33 5.87
N LYS A 163 8.08 8.27 6.53
CA LYS A 163 8.81 8.03 7.79
C LYS A 163 7.93 7.43 8.89
N GLY A 164 6.65 7.81 8.94
CA GLY A 164 5.66 7.20 9.84
C GLY A 164 5.52 5.70 9.63
N GLU A 165 5.23 5.28 8.40
CA GLU A 165 5.09 3.87 8.06
C GLU A 165 6.41 3.09 8.24
N GLY A 166 7.53 3.68 7.82
CA GLY A 166 8.87 3.14 8.02
C GLY A 166 9.19 2.88 9.49
N MET A 167 8.83 3.81 10.39
CA MET A 167 9.02 3.62 11.83
C MET A 167 8.10 2.53 12.40
N ALA A 168 6.86 2.40 11.92
CA ALA A 168 5.98 1.30 12.31
C ALA A 168 6.54 -0.07 11.90
N LYS A 169 7.12 -0.18 10.70
CA LYS A 169 7.84 -1.37 10.20
C LYS A 169 9.08 -1.69 11.04
N ALA A 170 9.89 -0.68 11.37
CA ALA A 170 11.06 -0.86 12.23
C ALA A 170 10.66 -1.36 13.63
N MET A 171 9.61 -0.76 14.21
CA MET A 171 9.09 -1.15 15.52
C MET A 171 8.49 -2.56 15.54
N ALA A 172 7.85 -3.01 14.46
CA ALA A 172 7.39 -4.40 14.32
C ALA A 172 8.57 -5.39 14.39
N MET A 173 9.67 -5.13 13.67
CA MET A 173 10.87 -5.96 13.74
C MET A 173 11.51 -5.96 15.15
N ILE A 174 11.60 -4.78 15.78
CA ILE A 174 12.17 -4.64 17.14
C ILE A 174 11.31 -5.39 18.18
N ALA A 175 9.99 -5.29 18.08
CA ALA A 175 9.07 -6.01 18.96
C ALA A 175 9.28 -7.52 18.86
N LEU A 176 9.32 -8.08 17.64
CA LEU A 176 9.56 -9.51 17.41
C LEU A 176 10.92 -9.99 17.94
N LYS A 177 11.97 -9.16 17.82
CA LYS A 177 13.28 -9.43 18.41
C LYS A 177 13.20 -9.52 19.94
N ARG A 178 12.54 -8.55 20.59
CA ARG A 178 12.39 -8.50 22.05
C ARG A 178 11.50 -9.63 22.58
N GLU A 179 10.49 -10.01 21.81
CA GLU A 179 9.62 -11.16 22.06
C GLU A 179 10.35 -12.50 21.93
N ARG A 180 11.55 -12.51 21.33
CA ARG A 180 12.29 -13.74 20.96
C ARG A 180 11.40 -14.65 20.11
N ALA A 181 10.64 -14.04 19.20
CA ALA A 181 9.67 -14.74 18.38
C ALA A 181 10.36 -15.86 17.57
N PRO A 182 9.74 -17.06 17.46
CA PRO A 182 10.31 -18.18 16.73
C PRO A 182 10.10 -18.00 15.22
N LEU A 183 10.93 -17.16 14.60
CA LEU A 183 10.80 -16.77 13.19
C LEU A 183 11.14 -17.92 12.23
N ALA A 184 10.21 -18.22 11.32
CA ALA A 184 10.41 -19.14 10.19
C ALA A 184 11.10 -18.46 8.99
N ARG A 185 10.96 -17.13 8.90
CA ARG A 185 11.46 -16.28 7.81
C ARG A 185 12.45 -15.27 8.37
N ASP A 186 13.46 -14.94 7.58
CA ASP A 186 14.21 -13.71 7.84
C ASP A 186 13.30 -12.50 7.58
N ILE A 187 13.37 -11.52 8.48
CA ILE A 187 12.73 -10.21 8.27
C ILE A 187 13.86 -9.25 7.89
N ILE A 188 13.73 -8.62 6.74
CA ILE A 188 14.66 -7.61 6.22
C ILE A 188 13.96 -6.27 6.32
N PHE A 189 14.59 -5.29 6.96
CA PHE A 189 14.15 -3.90 6.92
C PHE A 189 15.07 -3.16 5.95
N LEU A 190 14.50 -2.55 4.93
CA LEU A 190 15.23 -1.81 3.91
C LEU A 190 14.66 -0.40 3.81
N ALA A 191 15.41 0.57 4.28
CA ALA A 191 15.13 1.98 4.11
C ALA A 191 15.97 2.53 2.96
N VAL A 192 15.34 3.07 1.92
CA VAL A 192 16.02 3.57 0.72
C VAL A 192 15.98 5.09 0.63
N ALA A 193 16.92 5.63 -0.12
CA ALA A 193 16.95 7.03 -0.51
C ALA A 193 16.27 7.25 -1.88
N ASP A 194 15.71 8.45 -2.05
CA ASP A 194 15.32 9.06 -3.32
C ASP A 194 14.02 8.58 -3.96
N GLU A 195 13.06 8.04 -3.23
CA GLU A 195 11.79 7.58 -3.83
C GLU A 195 11.10 8.72 -4.59
N GLU A 196 11.00 9.89 -3.96
CA GLU A 196 10.16 11.04 -4.34
C GLU A 196 10.58 11.68 -5.68
N VAL A 197 11.75 11.32 -6.21
CA VAL A 197 12.30 11.90 -7.44
C VAL A 197 12.78 10.85 -8.44
N SER A 198 13.61 9.88 -8.05
CA SER A 198 14.31 9.03 -9.04
C SER A 198 14.62 7.59 -8.59
N SER A 199 14.32 7.25 -7.35
CA SER A 199 14.54 5.95 -6.70
C SER A 199 16.01 5.48 -6.79
N VAL A 200 16.99 6.39 -6.66
CA VAL A 200 18.43 6.08 -6.69
C VAL A 200 18.80 4.99 -5.68
N GLY A 201 18.22 5.01 -4.48
CA GLY A 201 18.48 4.02 -3.43
C GLY A 201 18.13 2.59 -3.85
N THR A 202 16.89 2.35 -4.32
CA THR A 202 16.48 1.03 -4.83
C THR A 202 17.25 0.63 -6.07
N ASN A 203 17.44 1.53 -7.03
CA ASN A 203 18.24 1.25 -8.23
C ASN A 203 19.66 0.76 -7.87
N TRP A 204 20.30 1.42 -6.92
CA TRP A 204 21.63 1.05 -6.45
C TRP A 204 21.63 -0.33 -5.78
N MET A 205 20.63 -0.64 -4.94
CA MET A 205 20.52 -1.97 -4.31
C MET A 205 20.37 -3.08 -5.35
N ILE A 206 19.52 -2.89 -6.36
CA ILE A 206 19.29 -3.88 -7.42
C ILE A 206 20.56 -4.08 -8.27
N GLN A 207 21.34 -3.02 -8.48
CA GLN A 207 22.56 -3.08 -9.31
C GLN A 207 23.77 -3.64 -8.56
N HIS A 208 23.95 -3.29 -7.27
CA HIS A 208 25.20 -3.54 -6.54
C HIS A 208 25.06 -4.50 -5.35
N LYS A 209 23.84 -4.72 -4.86
CA LYS A 209 23.54 -5.53 -3.66
C LYS A 209 22.37 -6.49 -3.90
N ARG A 210 22.20 -6.96 -5.13
CA ARG A 210 21.08 -7.84 -5.52
C ARG A 210 21.03 -9.11 -4.68
N GLU A 211 22.18 -9.62 -4.25
CA GLU A 211 22.33 -10.77 -3.37
C GLU A 211 21.66 -10.59 -2.00
N LEU A 212 21.54 -9.35 -1.51
CA LEU A 212 20.86 -9.05 -0.24
C LEU A 212 19.34 -9.04 -0.36
N LEU A 213 18.82 -8.89 -1.59
CA LEU A 213 17.39 -8.91 -1.94
C LEU A 213 16.95 -10.29 -2.43
N ALA A 214 17.89 -11.08 -2.96
CA ALA A 214 17.63 -12.33 -3.63
C ALA A 214 16.94 -13.34 -2.71
N GLY A 215 15.95 -14.05 -3.26
CA GLY A 215 15.22 -15.10 -2.56
C GLY A 215 14.14 -14.61 -1.60
N ALA A 216 13.96 -13.30 -1.41
CA ALA A 216 12.79 -12.77 -0.71
C ALA A 216 11.50 -13.21 -1.43
N GLU A 217 10.51 -13.62 -0.66
CA GLU A 217 9.22 -14.07 -1.18
C GLU A 217 8.22 -12.93 -1.26
N TYR A 218 8.21 -12.11 -0.22
CA TYR A 218 7.27 -11.00 -0.07
C TYR A 218 8.01 -9.70 0.22
N LEU A 219 7.38 -8.60 -0.16
CA LEU A 219 7.78 -7.26 0.21
C LEU A 219 6.54 -6.45 0.61
N ILE A 220 6.63 -5.72 1.72
CA ILE A 220 5.65 -4.74 2.15
C ILE A 220 6.25 -3.35 1.94
N ASN A 221 5.70 -2.59 1.00
CA ASN A 221 6.05 -1.20 0.71
C ASN A 221 5.04 -0.23 1.33
N GLU A 222 5.25 1.08 1.11
CA GLU A 222 4.25 2.12 1.32
C GLU A 222 2.91 1.75 0.67
N GLY A 223 1.82 2.08 1.33
CA GLY A 223 0.48 1.92 0.78
C GLY A 223 -0.32 3.22 0.83
N SER A 224 -1.45 3.21 0.15
CA SER A 224 -2.36 4.36 0.18
C SER A 224 -3.32 4.33 1.37
N ALA A 225 -3.78 5.52 1.76
CA ALA A 225 -4.58 5.76 2.96
C ALA A 225 -5.85 4.89 3.06
N ASN A 226 -6.28 4.64 4.31
CA ASN A 226 -7.54 3.97 4.64
C ASN A 226 -8.46 4.95 5.35
N VAL A 227 -9.40 5.53 4.60
CA VAL A 227 -10.25 6.62 5.08
C VAL A 227 -11.38 6.09 5.96
N ILE A 228 -11.60 6.78 7.08
CA ILE A 228 -12.73 6.54 7.98
C ILE A 228 -13.98 7.20 7.40
N GLU A 229 -15.01 6.40 7.14
CA GLU A 229 -16.33 6.82 6.66
C GLU A 229 -17.38 6.44 7.72
N GLY A 230 -18.14 7.41 8.24
CA GLY A 230 -19.19 7.14 9.23
C GLY A 230 -18.69 6.51 10.54
N GLY A 231 -17.43 6.78 10.92
CA GLY A 231 -16.81 6.27 12.15
C GLY A 231 -16.15 4.90 12.03
N GLU A 232 -16.15 4.30 10.83
CA GLU A 232 -15.55 2.99 10.56
C GLU A 232 -14.67 3.07 9.32
N VAL A 233 -13.81 2.07 9.10
CA VAL A 233 -13.10 1.90 7.81
C VAL A 233 -13.90 0.90 6.98
N PRO A 234 -14.61 1.31 5.91
CA PRO A 234 -15.40 0.37 5.12
C PRO A 234 -14.55 -0.55 4.24
N LEU A 235 -13.46 0.00 3.70
CA LEU A 235 -12.54 -0.68 2.80
C LEU A 235 -11.11 -0.46 3.29
N TRP A 236 -10.37 -1.56 3.41
CA TRP A 236 -8.94 -1.52 3.64
C TRP A 236 -8.23 -1.93 2.35
N GLY A 237 -7.57 -0.99 1.70
CA GLY A 237 -6.86 -1.26 0.46
C GLY A 237 -5.47 -1.84 0.72
N VAL A 238 -5.09 -2.81 -0.09
CA VAL A 238 -3.71 -3.27 -0.21
C VAL A 238 -3.30 -3.12 -1.66
N ASP A 239 -2.29 -2.29 -1.90
CA ASP A 239 -1.83 -2.00 -3.26
C ASP A 239 -1.13 -3.24 -3.81
N VAL A 240 -1.71 -3.81 -4.87
CA VAL A 240 -1.17 -5.01 -5.55
C VAL A 240 -0.55 -4.67 -6.89
N ALA A 241 -0.85 -3.49 -7.42
CA ALA A 241 -0.37 -3.02 -8.70
C ALA A 241 -0.40 -1.49 -8.75
N GLU A 242 0.41 -0.92 -9.63
CA GLU A 242 0.46 0.52 -9.87
C GLU A 242 0.36 0.82 -11.35
N LYS A 243 -0.24 1.96 -11.70
CA LYS A 243 -0.10 2.47 -13.06
C LYS A 243 1.35 2.86 -13.28
N MET A 244 1.87 2.50 -14.45
CA MET A 244 3.24 2.81 -14.85
C MET A 244 3.32 4.21 -15.45
N PRO A 245 4.12 5.13 -14.87
CA PRO A 245 4.41 6.41 -15.50
C PRO A 245 5.21 6.19 -16.79
N PHE A 246 4.74 6.78 -17.89
CA PHE A 246 5.35 6.69 -19.21
C PHE A 246 5.30 8.02 -19.95
N TRP A 247 5.82 9.06 -19.31
CA TRP A 247 5.73 10.43 -19.81
C TRP A 247 6.34 10.59 -21.21
N LEU A 248 5.62 11.32 -22.06
CA LEU A 248 5.98 11.53 -23.46
C LEU A 248 6.20 13.02 -23.74
N ARG A 249 7.22 13.35 -24.52
CA ARG A 249 7.39 14.67 -25.14
C ARG A 249 7.07 14.59 -26.63
N LEU A 250 6.22 15.51 -27.07
CA LEU A 250 5.92 15.77 -28.47
C LEU A 250 6.68 17.02 -28.90
N THR A 251 7.42 16.96 -30.00
CA THR A 251 8.19 18.10 -30.53
C THR A 251 7.89 18.31 -32.00
N ALA A 252 7.52 19.54 -32.36
CA ALA A 252 7.44 20.00 -33.74
C ALA A 252 8.65 20.91 -34.03
N ARG A 253 9.30 20.71 -35.18
CA ARG A 253 10.42 21.53 -35.66
C ARG A 253 10.16 22.06 -37.05
N GLY A 254 10.51 23.31 -37.33
CA GLY A 254 10.27 23.97 -38.61
C GLY A 254 11.07 25.26 -38.78
N MET A 255 10.78 26.00 -39.84
CA MET A 255 11.41 27.29 -40.10
C MET A 255 10.76 28.38 -39.23
N ALA A 256 11.60 29.19 -38.58
CA ALA A 256 11.13 30.41 -37.94
C ALA A 256 10.75 31.47 -39.00
N GLY A 257 9.81 32.36 -38.66
CA GLY A 257 9.35 33.37 -39.60
C GLY A 257 8.46 34.44 -38.96
N HIS A 258 8.15 35.48 -39.74
CA HIS A 258 7.25 36.53 -39.31
C HIS A 258 5.79 36.06 -39.42
N SER A 259 5.01 36.11 -38.33
CA SER A 259 3.67 35.50 -38.31
C SER A 259 2.62 36.24 -39.15
N SER A 260 2.91 37.47 -39.61
CA SER A 260 2.07 38.17 -40.61
C SER A 260 2.06 37.51 -41.99
N VAL A 261 2.98 36.56 -42.25
CA VAL A 261 2.98 35.72 -43.44
C VAL A 261 2.83 34.26 -42.96
N PRO A 262 1.62 33.85 -42.52
CA PRO A 262 1.45 32.58 -41.84
C PRO A 262 1.64 31.39 -42.78
N ALA A 263 2.52 30.47 -42.41
CA ALA A 263 2.63 29.17 -43.07
C ALA A 263 1.49 28.24 -42.63
N ARG A 264 0.85 27.54 -43.58
CA ARG A 264 -0.22 26.57 -43.28
C ARG A 264 0.22 25.50 -42.28
N ASP A 265 1.47 25.04 -42.39
CA ASP A 265 2.09 24.04 -41.53
C ASP A 265 3.18 24.61 -40.61
N ALA A 266 2.96 25.85 -40.15
CA ALA A 266 3.76 26.46 -39.10
C ALA A 266 3.95 25.49 -37.91
N THR A 267 5.11 25.56 -37.27
CA THR A 267 5.53 24.65 -36.19
C THR A 267 4.47 24.51 -35.09
N THR A 268 3.89 25.63 -34.65
CA THR A 268 2.84 25.66 -33.63
C THR A 268 1.52 25.07 -34.12
N HIS A 269 1.17 25.22 -35.40
CA HIS A 269 -0.04 24.60 -35.97
C HIS A 269 0.06 23.08 -35.99
N ARG A 270 1.22 22.53 -36.40
CA ARG A 270 1.47 21.09 -36.39
C ARG A 270 1.39 20.51 -34.97
N LEU A 271 2.08 21.14 -34.01
CA LEU A 271 1.98 20.72 -32.61
C LEU A 271 0.54 20.81 -32.08
N ALA A 272 -0.17 21.92 -32.34
CA ALA A 272 -1.55 22.10 -31.86
C ALA A 272 -2.48 21.00 -32.40
N ARG A 273 -2.36 20.63 -33.68
CA ARG A 273 -3.13 19.51 -34.26
C ARG A 273 -2.76 18.17 -33.65
N ALA A 274 -1.47 17.90 -33.42
CA ALA A 274 -1.00 16.67 -32.80
C ALA A 274 -1.52 16.54 -31.36
N VAL A 275 -1.38 17.60 -30.56
CA VAL A 275 -1.89 17.66 -29.19
C VAL A 275 -3.41 17.50 -29.19
N ALA A 276 -4.14 18.20 -30.07
CA ALA A 276 -5.60 18.08 -30.17
C ALA A 276 -6.05 16.65 -30.50
N ARG A 277 -5.35 15.93 -31.38
CA ARG A 277 -5.65 14.51 -31.67
C ARG A 277 -5.42 13.63 -30.44
N VAL A 278 -4.33 13.86 -29.70
CA VAL A 278 -3.97 13.05 -28.54
C VAL A 278 -4.89 13.29 -27.34
N VAL A 279 -5.23 14.54 -27.01
CA VAL A 279 -6.09 14.82 -25.84
C VAL A 279 -7.56 14.43 -26.06
N ASN A 280 -8.00 14.35 -27.32
CA ASN A 280 -9.32 13.83 -27.68
C ASN A 280 -9.33 12.32 -27.94
N TYR A 281 -8.18 11.63 -27.79
CA TYR A 281 -8.11 10.20 -27.99
C TYR A 281 -8.61 9.46 -26.74
N GLU A 282 -9.69 8.71 -26.92
CA GLU A 282 -10.16 7.78 -25.90
C GLU A 282 -9.38 6.47 -26.00
N THR A 283 -8.46 6.25 -25.05
CA THR A 283 -7.76 4.96 -24.96
C THR A 283 -8.75 3.82 -24.69
N PRO A 284 -8.48 2.59 -25.19
CA PRO A 284 -9.39 1.47 -25.03
C PRO A 284 -9.64 1.09 -23.57
N LEU A 285 -10.87 0.62 -23.29
CA LEU A 285 -11.18 0.01 -21.99
C LEU A 285 -10.56 -1.38 -21.90
N LYS A 286 -9.92 -1.67 -20.76
CA LYS A 286 -9.32 -2.94 -20.41
C LYS A 286 -9.60 -3.27 -18.95
N VAL A 287 -10.34 -4.36 -18.71
CA VAL A 287 -10.65 -4.83 -17.37
C VAL A 287 -9.52 -5.73 -16.88
N LEU A 288 -8.69 -5.21 -15.97
CA LEU A 288 -7.71 -6.04 -15.28
C LEU A 288 -8.37 -6.83 -14.15
N PRO A 289 -7.87 -8.05 -13.82
CA PRO A 289 -8.41 -8.83 -12.70
C PRO A 289 -8.43 -8.06 -11.36
N GLN A 290 -7.39 -7.26 -11.12
CA GLN A 290 -7.24 -6.46 -9.91
C GLN A 290 -8.27 -5.33 -9.87
N ALA A 291 -8.43 -4.58 -10.98
CA ALA A 291 -9.43 -3.52 -11.09
C ALA A 291 -10.86 -4.07 -10.95
N GLN A 292 -11.16 -5.24 -11.52
CA GLN A 292 -12.45 -5.90 -11.33
C GLN A 292 -12.68 -6.27 -9.85
N ARG A 293 -11.68 -6.86 -9.20
CA ARG A 293 -11.81 -7.26 -7.79
C ARG A 293 -11.94 -6.05 -6.88
N GLU A 294 -11.17 -4.99 -7.13
CA GLU A 294 -11.27 -3.73 -6.40
C GLU A 294 -12.69 -3.15 -6.48
N LEU A 295 -13.19 -2.93 -7.70
CA LEU A 295 -14.51 -2.36 -7.93
C LEU A 295 -15.65 -3.25 -7.40
N CYS A 296 -15.48 -4.58 -7.43
CA CYS A 296 -16.40 -5.53 -6.82
C CYS A 296 -16.46 -5.36 -5.29
N GLU A 297 -15.32 -5.26 -4.60
CA GLU A 297 -15.30 -5.03 -3.15
C GLU A 297 -15.81 -3.63 -2.80
N GLN A 298 -15.51 -2.60 -3.59
CA GLN A 298 -16.09 -1.27 -3.44
C GLN A 298 -17.63 -1.31 -3.53
N ALA A 299 -18.16 -2.05 -4.51
CA ALA A 299 -19.61 -2.18 -4.71
C ALA A 299 -20.28 -2.92 -3.56
N ARG A 300 -19.63 -3.91 -2.94
CA ARG A 300 -20.20 -4.64 -1.78
C ARG A 300 -20.48 -3.72 -0.60
N VAL A 301 -19.68 -2.67 -0.44
CA VAL A 301 -19.86 -1.66 0.60
C VAL A 301 -20.81 -0.56 0.13
N ARG A 302 -20.51 0.07 -1.02
CA ARG A 302 -21.12 1.33 -1.43
C ARG A 302 -22.36 1.16 -2.30
N PHE A 303 -22.46 0.06 -3.05
CA PHE A 303 -23.53 -0.20 -4.03
C PHE A 303 -24.06 -1.65 -3.92
N PRO A 304 -24.57 -2.10 -2.74
CA PRO A 304 -24.91 -3.51 -2.50
C PRO A 304 -25.94 -4.08 -3.48
N ARG A 305 -26.80 -3.22 -4.08
CA ARG A 305 -27.79 -3.61 -5.10
C ARG A 305 -27.21 -3.82 -6.50
N GLU A 306 -25.98 -3.35 -6.75
CA GLU A 306 -25.32 -3.43 -8.05
C GLU A 306 -24.07 -4.32 -8.03
N VAL A 307 -23.78 -5.03 -6.93
CA VAL A 307 -22.57 -5.84 -6.74
C VAL A 307 -22.29 -6.75 -7.93
N GLU A 308 -23.30 -7.46 -8.43
CA GLU A 308 -23.13 -8.36 -9.58
C GLU A 308 -22.59 -7.62 -10.83
N ARG A 309 -23.01 -6.37 -11.04
CA ARG A 309 -22.56 -5.56 -12.18
C ARG A 309 -21.06 -5.28 -12.10
N PHE A 310 -20.59 -4.89 -10.92
CA PHE A 310 -19.17 -4.59 -10.67
C PHE A 310 -18.30 -5.85 -10.61
N CYS A 311 -18.82 -6.96 -10.08
CA CYS A 311 -18.07 -8.23 -10.03
C CYS A 311 -18.01 -8.95 -11.39
N ARG A 312 -18.88 -8.59 -12.35
CA ARG A 312 -18.86 -9.07 -13.74
C ARG A 312 -18.61 -7.90 -14.70
N LEU A 313 -17.59 -7.10 -14.41
CA LEU A 313 -17.37 -5.79 -15.00
C LEU A 313 -17.29 -5.83 -16.53
N GLU A 314 -16.54 -6.78 -17.08
CA GLU A 314 -16.39 -6.93 -18.54
C GLU A 314 -17.73 -7.16 -19.25
N LYS A 315 -18.58 -8.02 -18.68
CA LYS A 315 -19.94 -8.26 -19.20
C LYS A 315 -20.80 -7.00 -19.07
N SER A 316 -20.73 -6.33 -17.93
CA SER A 316 -21.56 -5.16 -17.62
C SER A 316 -21.21 -3.94 -18.47
N LEU A 317 -19.96 -3.80 -18.93
CA LEU A 317 -19.53 -2.76 -19.86
C LEU A 317 -20.21 -2.83 -21.23
N GLY A 318 -20.90 -3.94 -21.54
CA GLY A 318 -21.77 -4.04 -22.72
C GLY A 318 -23.05 -3.19 -22.63
N ASP A 319 -23.48 -2.79 -21.43
CA ASP A 319 -24.58 -1.81 -21.26
C ASP A 319 -24.05 -0.38 -21.44
N PRO A 320 -24.50 0.38 -22.46
CA PRO A 320 -24.06 1.75 -22.71
C PRO A 320 -24.25 2.70 -21.53
N ALA A 321 -25.33 2.56 -20.75
CA ALA A 321 -25.61 3.46 -19.63
C ALA A 321 -24.63 3.21 -18.48
N PHE A 322 -24.33 1.95 -18.18
CA PHE A 322 -23.34 1.59 -17.16
C PHE A 322 -21.92 1.92 -17.58
N ARG A 323 -21.57 1.65 -18.85
CA ARG A 323 -20.28 2.05 -19.42
C ARG A 323 -20.09 3.55 -19.29
N LYS A 324 -21.07 4.36 -19.71
CA LYS A 324 -21.00 5.83 -19.60
C LYS A 324 -20.77 6.28 -18.16
N ARG A 325 -21.58 5.77 -17.21
CA ARG A 325 -21.42 6.07 -15.78
C ARG A 325 -20.02 5.73 -15.25
N LEU A 326 -19.46 4.58 -15.64
CA LEU A 326 -18.10 4.20 -15.25
C LEU A 326 -17.04 5.12 -15.83
N THR A 327 -17.17 5.49 -17.10
CA THR A 327 -16.16 6.30 -17.80
C THR A 327 -16.24 7.79 -17.45
N GLU A 328 -17.40 8.28 -17.02
CA GLU A 328 -17.58 9.66 -16.53
C GLU A 328 -17.11 9.83 -15.09
N ASN A 329 -17.00 8.75 -14.30
CA ASN A 329 -16.42 8.79 -12.97
C ASN A 329 -14.89 8.67 -13.05
N PRO A 330 -14.11 9.71 -12.71
CA PRO A 330 -12.65 9.66 -12.79
C PRO A 330 -12.03 8.52 -11.99
N GLU A 331 -12.55 8.25 -10.78
CA GLU A 331 -12.07 7.22 -9.84
C GLU A 331 -12.22 5.80 -10.36
N TRP A 332 -13.12 5.59 -11.31
CA TRP A 332 -13.33 4.29 -11.95
C TRP A 332 -12.71 4.23 -13.34
N ASN A 333 -12.73 5.33 -14.07
CA ASN A 333 -12.23 5.39 -15.43
C ASN A 333 -10.72 5.11 -15.48
N TYR A 334 -9.93 5.65 -14.54
CA TYR A 334 -8.47 5.45 -14.55
C TYR A 334 -8.07 3.99 -14.33
N LEU A 335 -8.88 3.21 -13.60
CA LEU A 335 -8.64 1.79 -13.31
C LEU A 335 -8.77 0.91 -14.56
N LEU A 336 -9.46 1.41 -15.59
CA LEU A 336 -9.88 0.63 -16.75
C LEU A 336 -9.22 1.06 -18.06
N ARG A 337 -8.30 2.03 -18.06
CA ARG A 337 -7.59 2.44 -19.27
C ARG A 337 -6.25 3.12 -19.00
N ASN A 338 -5.45 3.25 -20.05
CA ASN A 338 -4.27 4.13 -20.04
C ASN A 338 -4.74 5.59 -20.00
N THR A 339 -4.20 6.42 -19.12
CA THR A 339 -4.62 7.83 -19.02
C THR A 339 -3.57 8.74 -19.65
N ILE A 340 -4.00 9.86 -20.22
CA ILE A 340 -3.16 10.85 -20.87
C ILE A 340 -3.62 12.22 -20.38
N SER A 341 -2.69 12.99 -19.80
CA SER A 341 -2.93 14.38 -19.41
C SER A 341 -1.90 15.28 -20.07
N LEU A 342 -2.34 16.36 -20.74
CA LEU A 342 -1.44 17.40 -21.21
C LEU A 342 -1.04 18.28 -20.02
N THR A 343 0.24 18.23 -19.63
CA THR A 343 0.73 18.93 -18.43
C THR A 343 1.63 20.11 -18.77
N VAL A 344 2.32 20.06 -19.91
CA VAL A 344 3.20 21.16 -20.34
C VAL A 344 3.01 21.48 -21.81
N LEU A 345 2.93 22.77 -22.14
CA LEU A 345 2.88 23.27 -23.51
C LEU A 345 3.81 24.47 -23.66
N ARG A 346 4.74 24.41 -24.61
CA ARG A 346 5.73 25.47 -24.88
C ARG A 346 5.71 25.84 -26.36
N GLY A 347 5.59 27.13 -26.66
CA GLY A 347 5.59 27.62 -28.04
C GLY A 347 5.91 29.11 -28.16
N GLY A 348 7.03 29.41 -28.83
CA GLY A 348 7.44 30.74 -29.28
C GLY A 348 7.69 31.81 -28.21
N PRO A 349 8.56 32.80 -28.49
CA PRO A 349 8.86 33.86 -27.52
C PRO A 349 7.88 35.05 -27.57
N GLN A 350 7.18 35.25 -28.69
CA GLN A 350 6.31 36.41 -28.92
C GLN A 350 5.28 36.17 -30.02
N THR A 351 4.17 36.91 -30.01
CA THR A 351 3.00 36.73 -30.89
C THR A 351 3.29 36.88 -32.38
N ASN A 352 4.22 37.76 -32.76
CA ASN A 352 4.54 38.04 -34.16
C ASN A 352 5.58 37.09 -34.78
N VAL A 353 5.96 36.00 -34.09
CA VAL A 353 7.00 35.06 -34.54
C VAL A 353 6.43 33.64 -34.62
N ILE A 354 6.63 33.01 -35.78
CA ILE A 354 6.55 31.55 -35.94
C ILE A 354 7.83 30.96 -35.36
N PRO A 355 7.78 30.11 -34.32
CA PRO A 355 8.99 29.55 -33.74
C PRO A 355 9.55 28.39 -34.56
N ALA A 356 10.87 28.20 -34.48
CA ALA A 356 11.52 27.05 -35.07
C ALA A 356 11.18 25.73 -34.33
N GLU A 357 10.82 25.80 -33.06
CA GLU A 357 10.44 24.65 -32.24
C GLU A 357 9.21 24.97 -31.37
N ALA A 358 8.35 23.97 -31.20
CA ALA A 358 7.32 23.97 -30.18
C ALA A 358 7.23 22.55 -29.58
N SER A 359 6.92 22.44 -28.28
CA SER A 359 6.83 21.15 -27.60
C SER A 359 5.65 21.05 -26.63
N ALA A 360 5.23 19.81 -26.37
CA ALA A 360 4.25 19.46 -25.36
C ALA A 360 4.74 18.25 -24.56
N GLU A 361 4.40 18.18 -23.28
CA GLU A 361 4.68 17.02 -22.43
C GLU A 361 3.37 16.45 -21.90
N LEU A 362 3.27 15.13 -21.97
CA LEU A 362 2.11 14.35 -21.58
C LEU A 362 2.46 13.50 -20.37
N ASP A 363 1.67 13.63 -19.30
CA ASP A 363 1.64 12.63 -18.25
C ASP A 363 0.78 11.45 -18.72
N VAL A 364 1.45 10.41 -19.19
CA VAL A 364 0.83 9.14 -19.55
C VAL A 364 1.02 8.17 -18.39
N ARG A 365 -0.08 7.54 -17.96
CA ARG A 365 -0.08 6.46 -16.97
C ARG A 365 -0.65 5.20 -17.61
N LEU A 366 0.20 4.21 -17.82
CA LEU A 366 -0.17 2.93 -18.42
C LEU A 366 -0.72 1.97 -17.36
N LEU A 367 -1.67 1.13 -17.73
CA LEU A 367 -2.16 0.04 -16.89
C LEU A 367 -1.02 -0.97 -16.61
N PRO A 368 -1.06 -1.66 -15.46
CA PRO A 368 -0.13 -2.74 -15.14
C PRO A 368 -0.03 -3.78 -16.28
N GLY A 369 1.20 -4.14 -16.65
CA GLY A 369 1.48 -5.12 -17.70
C GLY A 369 1.33 -4.62 -19.14
N GLU A 370 1.04 -3.34 -19.38
CA GLU A 370 1.07 -2.76 -20.73
C GLU A 370 2.49 -2.67 -21.29
N ASP A 371 2.60 -2.77 -22.62
CA ASP A 371 3.86 -2.58 -23.34
C ASP A 371 4.01 -1.09 -23.73
N PRO A 372 4.99 -0.36 -23.17
CA PRO A 372 5.22 1.04 -23.51
C PRO A 372 5.53 1.28 -24.99
N GLN A 373 6.19 0.34 -25.68
CA GLN A 373 6.55 0.50 -27.09
C GLN A 373 5.32 0.38 -27.99
N ARG A 374 4.42 -0.55 -27.65
CA ARG A 374 3.12 -0.66 -28.33
C ARG A 374 2.29 0.61 -28.15
N PHE A 375 2.21 1.15 -26.93
CA PHE A 375 1.48 2.39 -26.68
C PHE A 375 2.12 3.60 -27.37
N LEU A 376 3.45 3.68 -27.42
CA LEU A 376 4.16 4.73 -28.15
C LEU A 376 3.83 4.68 -29.66
N ALA A 377 3.77 3.49 -30.25
CA ALA A 377 3.35 3.32 -31.64
C ALA A 377 1.89 3.73 -31.87
N GLU A 378 1.01 3.42 -30.93
CA GLU A 378 -0.40 3.83 -30.93
C GLU A 378 -0.53 5.37 -30.91
N ILE A 379 0.17 6.06 -30.02
CA ILE A 379 0.19 7.54 -29.95
C ILE A 379 0.70 8.16 -31.25
N ARG A 380 1.75 7.60 -31.85
CA ARG A 380 2.24 8.06 -33.17
C ARG A 380 1.18 7.88 -34.26
N GLY A 381 0.43 6.77 -34.23
CA GLY A 381 -0.69 6.53 -35.12
C GLY A 381 -1.83 7.54 -34.94
N VAL A 382 -2.20 7.85 -33.70
CA VAL A 382 -3.20 8.88 -33.35
C VAL A 382 -2.79 10.26 -33.85
N ILE A 383 -1.51 10.62 -33.67
CA ILE A 383 -0.97 11.89 -34.17
C ILE A 383 -1.04 11.94 -35.70
N GLY A 384 -0.67 10.85 -36.39
CA GLY A 384 -0.80 10.74 -37.85
C GLY A 384 0.00 11.78 -38.63
N ASP A 385 1.07 12.31 -38.02
CA ASP A 385 2.01 13.26 -38.62
C ASP A 385 3.44 12.80 -38.26
N PRO A 386 4.19 12.21 -39.20
CA PRO A 386 5.52 11.68 -38.94
C PRO A 386 6.57 12.77 -38.67
N SER A 387 6.23 14.04 -38.90
CA SER A 387 7.12 15.17 -38.61
C SER A 387 7.10 15.60 -37.13
N ILE A 388 6.17 15.05 -36.35
CA ILE A 388 6.12 15.21 -34.88
C ILE A 388 6.99 14.13 -34.25
N GLU A 389 8.06 14.56 -33.60
CA GLU A 389 8.87 13.68 -32.78
C GLU A 389 8.11 13.34 -31.49
N VAL A 390 8.06 12.06 -31.14
CA VAL A 390 7.44 11.56 -29.90
C VAL A 390 8.45 10.69 -29.18
N LEU A 391 8.90 11.14 -28.01
CA LEU A 391 9.93 10.49 -27.22
C LEU A 391 9.48 10.27 -25.77
N PRO A 392 9.76 9.10 -25.17
CA PRO A 392 9.63 8.94 -23.73
C PRO A 392 10.67 9.81 -23.01
N ILE A 393 10.24 10.54 -21.99
CA ILE A 393 11.10 11.38 -21.14
C ILE A 393 11.28 10.80 -19.73
N LEU A 394 10.65 9.67 -19.46
CA LEU A 394 10.83 8.88 -18.25
C LEU A 394 11.04 7.41 -18.63
N ARG A 395 11.99 6.74 -17.96
CA ARG A 395 12.22 5.30 -18.19
C ARG A 395 11.02 4.51 -17.60
N PRO A 396 10.30 3.73 -18.42
CA PRO A 396 9.20 2.92 -17.92
C PRO A 396 9.69 1.79 -17.00
N ARG A 397 8.87 1.45 -16.01
CA ARG A 397 9.10 0.36 -15.05
C ARG A 397 7.99 -0.70 -15.23
N PRO A 398 8.01 -1.51 -16.30
CA PRO A 398 6.91 -2.42 -16.60
C PRO A 398 6.84 -3.53 -15.55
N ALA A 399 5.74 -3.60 -14.83
CA ALA A 399 5.44 -4.70 -13.94
C ALA A 399 3.94 -5.03 -14.00
N GLY A 400 3.62 -6.31 -13.80
CA GLY A 400 2.26 -6.75 -13.54
C GLY A 400 1.87 -6.48 -12.09
N ALA A 401 0.85 -7.19 -11.63
CA ALA A 401 0.38 -7.15 -10.26
C ALA A 401 0.98 -8.28 -9.42
N SER A 402 1.03 -8.07 -8.11
CA SER A 402 1.25 -9.14 -7.14
C SER A 402 0.03 -10.06 -7.03
N PRO A 403 0.23 -11.36 -6.81
CA PRO A 403 -0.86 -12.32 -6.60
C PRO A 403 -1.65 -12.02 -5.31
N THR A 404 -2.88 -12.51 -5.19
CA THR A 404 -3.70 -12.36 -3.96
C THR A 404 -4.11 -13.70 -3.34
N ASP A 405 -3.61 -14.80 -3.89
CA ASP A 405 -3.88 -16.19 -3.52
C ASP A 405 -2.71 -16.82 -2.75
N ASN A 406 -2.10 -16.07 -1.82
CA ASN A 406 -0.91 -16.50 -1.08
C ASN A 406 -1.04 -16.32 0.44
N GLU A 407 0.02 -16.70 1.16
CA GLU A 407 0.05 -16.66 2.62
C GLU A 407 -0.06 -15.24 3.18
N LEU A 408 0.68 -14.27 2.62
CA LEU A 408 0.67 -12.89 3.10
C LEU A 408 -0.70 -12.23 2.90
N TRP A 409 -1.37 -12.49 1.79
CA TRP A 409 -2.73 -11.97 1.56
C TRP A 409 -3.71 -12.45 2.63
N ARG A 410 -3.66 -13.74 2.99
CA ARG A 410 -4.50 -14.29 4.07
C ARG A 410 -4.17 -13.66 5.43
N VAL A 411 -2.90 -13.35 5.68
CA VAL A 411 -2.49 -12.63 6.90
C VAL A 411 -3.10 -11.23 6.93
N PHE A 412 -3.08 -10.48 5.81
CA PHE A 412 -3.78 -9.19 5.74
C PHE A 412 -5.27 -9.34 6.06
N GLU A 413 -5.96 -10.31 5.46
CA GLU A 413 -7.39 -10.55 5.70
C GLU A 413 -7.67 -10.82 7.19
N GLN A 414 -6.87 -11.67 7.83
CA GLN A 414 -7.02 -12.02 9.25
C GLN A 414 -6.74 -10.84 10.18
N VAL A 415 -5.67 -10.10 9.93
CA VAL A 415 -5.26 -8.97 10.78
C VAL A 415 -6.25 -7.82 10.64
N ILE A 416 -6.66 -7.48 9.41
CA ILE A 416 -7.65 -6.43 9.19
C ILE A 416 -9.01 -6.82 9.79
N ALA A 417 -9.49 -8.05 9.62
CA ALA A 417 -10.72 -8.50 10.26
C ALA A 417 -10.67 -8.42 11.80
N ARG A 418 -9.49 -8.65 12.41
CA ARG A 418 -9.28 -8.55 13.85
C ARG A 418 -9.30 -7.11 14.35
N HIS A 419 -8.62 -6.20 13.65
CA HIS A 419 -8.47 -4.81 14.09
C HIS A 419 -9.63 -3.92 13.62
N TYR A 420 -10.23 -4.22 12.48
CA TYR A 420 -11.27 -3.45 11.83
C TYR A 420 -12.36 -4.39 11.31
N SER A 421 -13.19 -4.90 12.23
CA SER A 421 -14.19 -5.95 11.94
C SER A 421 -15.20 -5.64 10.84
N ARG A 422 -15.40 -4.36 10.51
CA ARG A 422 -16.29 -3.91 9.42
C ARG A 422 -15.55 -3.61 8.11
N ALA A 423 -14.21 -3.57 8.13
CA ALA A 423 -13.41 -3.31 6.95
C ALA A 423 -13.38 -4.54 6.04
N ARG A 424 -13.62 -4.31 4.75
CA ARG A 424 -13.36 -5.32 3.72
C ARG A 424 -11.99 -5.08 3.11
N LEU A 425 -11.16 -6.12 3.08
CA LEU A 425 -9.88 -6.06 2.37
C LEU A 425 -10.14 -6.02 0.86
N ALA A 426 -9.54 -5.07 0.15
CA ALA A 426 -9.63 -4.96 -1.30
C ALA A 426 -8.21 -4.89 -1.90
N PRO A 427 -7.92 -5.62 -2.99
CA PRO A 427 -6.75 -5.30 -3.78
C PRO A 427 -6.97 -3.94 -4.41
N ARG A 428 -5.97 -3.07 -4.32
CA ARG A 428 -6.02 -1.73 -4.88
C ARG A 428 -5.02 -1.60 -6.03
N LEU A 429 -5.44 -0.94 -7.09
CA LEU A 429 -4.57 -0.50 -8.18
C LEU A 429 -4.26 0.98 -7.96
N LEU A 430 -3.02 1.28 -7.61
CA LEU A 430 -2.58 2.64 -7.35
C LEU A 430 -2.52 3.45 -8.64
N ALA A 431 -3.11 4.65 -8.64
CA ALA A 431 -3.02 5.58 -9.77
C ALA A 431 -1.61 6.17 -9.95
N SER A 432 -0.87 6.32 -8.85
CA SER A 432 0.55 6.69 -8.80
C SER A 432 1.45 5.45 -8.93
N SER A 433 2.75 5.62 -8.68
CA SER A 433 3.76 4.56 -8.71
C SER A 433 4.61 4.65 -7.45
N THR A 434 5.04 3.49 -6.95
CA THR A 434 6.09 3.35 -5.92
C THR A 434 7.29 2.62 -6.52
N GLU A 435 8.19 2.10 -5.68
CA GLU A 435 9.29 1.20 -6.04
C GLU A 435 8.87 -0.27 -6.23
N SER A 436 7.66 -0.65 -5.81
CA SER A 436 7.16 -2.04 -5.90
C SER A 436 7.30 -2.68 -7.29
N PRO A 437 7.07 -1.98 -8.43
CA PRO A 437 7.30 -2.54 -9.76
C PRO A 437 8.72 -3.07 -9.96
N MET A 438 9.73 -2.39 -9.38
CA MET A 438 11.14 -2.76 -9.51
C MET A 438 11.45 -4.07 -8.79
N TYR A 439 10.84 -4.30 -7.62
CA TYR A 439 10.98 -5.55 -6.88
C TYR A 439 10.16 -6.69 -7.48
N ARG A 440 8.98 -6.41 -8.07
CA ARG A 440 8.20 -7.42 -8.82
C ARG A 440 8.97 -7.96 -10.04
N GLN A 441 9.78 -7.14 -10.69
CA GLN A 441 10.68 -7.60 -11.77
C GLN A 441 11.76 -8.58 -11.28
N LEU A 442 12.08 -8.59 -9.99
CA LEU A 442 12.97 -9.57 -9.36
C LEU A 442 12.26 -10.86 -8.95
N GLY A 443 10.94 -10.96 -9.16
CA GLY A 443 10.12 -12.09 -8.74
C GLY A 443 9.66 -12.03 -7.28
N ILE A 444 9.75 -10.87 -6.63
CA ILE A 444 9.30 -10.64 -5.26
C ILE A 444 7.86 -10.14 -5.29
N ALA A 445 6.94 -10.79 -4.57
CA ALA A 445 5.56 -10.31 -4.49
C ALA A 445 5.49 -9.08 -3.56
N SER A 446 5.27 -7.91 -4.14
CA SER A 446 5.32 -6.61 -3.45
C SER A 446 3.92 -6.02 -3.25
N TYR A 447 3.63 -5.59 -2.01
CA TYR A 447 2.33 -5.05 -1.60
C TYR A 447 2.52 -3.71 -0.92
N GLY A 448 1.72 -2.71 -1.27
CA GLY A 448 1.61 -1.49 -0.46
C GLY A 448 0.61 -1.70 0.66
N PHE A 449 1.04 -1.55 1.91
CA PHE A 449 0.20 -1.76 3.07
C PHE A 449 0.37 -0.61 4.06
N TYR A 450 -0.56 0.34 4.02
CA TYR A 450 -0.66 1.43 4.98
C TYR A 450 -1.38 0.92 6.24
N PRO A 451 -0.73 0.86 7.42
CA PRO A 451 -1.31 0.25 8.61
C PRO A 451 -2.25 1.19 9.38
N PHE A 452 -2.44 2.43 8.92
CA PHE A 452 -3.18 3.46 9.64
C PHE A 452 -4.56 3.69 9.02
N ALA A 453 -5.52 4.00 9.88
CA ALA A 453 -6.81 4.56 9.50
C ALA A 453 -6.78 6.06 9.77
N CYS A 454 -7.28 6.88 8.85
CA CYS A 454 -7.23 8.33 8.96
C CYS A 454 -8.52 8.99 8.50
N SER A 455 -8.72 10.24 8.91
CA SER A 455 -9.74 11.09 8.28
C SER A 455 -9.33 11.46 6.84
N GLU A 456 -10.29 11.87 6.03
CA GLU A 456 -10.03 12.42 4.69
C GLU A 456 -9.10 13.65 4.76
N ALA A 457 -9.37 14.56 5.70
CA ALA A 457 -8.55 15.75 5.94
C ALA A 457 -7.12 15.45 6.44
N GLU A 458 -6.85 14.26 6.97
CA GLU A 458 -5.49 13.78 7.22
C GLU A 458 -4.89 13.20 5.95
N ALA A 459 -5.60 12.32 5.23
CA ALA A 459 -5.13 11.70 3.98
C ALA A 459 -4.69 12.75 2.94
N ASP A 460 -5.42 13.86 2.85
CA ASP A 460 -5.14 14.96 1.91
C ASP A 460 -3.87 15.77 2.25
N THR A 461 -3.18 15.44 3.34
CA THR A 461 -2.00 16.20 3.80
C THR A 461 -0.68 15.61 3.34
N ALA A 462 -0.68 14.39 2.78
CA ALA A 462 0.48 13.83 2.11
C ALA A 462 0.95 14.77 1.00
N HIS A 463 2.25 15.06 0.95
CA HIS A 463 2.90 16.09 0.11
C HIS A 463 2.42 17.54 0.34
N GLY A 464 1.32 17.74 1.04
CA GLY A 464 0.74 19.03 1.36
C GLY A 464 1.33 19.71 2.59
N THR A 465 0.76 20.85 2.92
CA THR A 465 1.07 21.64 4.12
C THR A 465 0.42 21.02 5.36
N ASN A 466 1.10 21.09 6.51
CA ASN A 466 0.61 20.53 7.78
C ASN A 466 0.35 19.02 7.72
N GLU A 467 1.22 18.29 7.02
CA GLU A 467 1.25 16.83 7.04
C GLU A 467 1.31 16.33 8.47
N ARG A 468 0.42 15.39 8.78
CA ARG A 468 0.18 14.97 10.16
C ARG A 468 -0.51 13.62 10.24
N ILE A 469 -0.44 13.02 11.43
CA ILE A 469 -1.13 11.77 11.75
C ILE A 469 -1.64 11.78 13.19
N SER A 470 -2.86 11.31 13.42
CA SER A 470 -3.38 11.06 14.75
C SER A 470 -2.45 10.14 15.55
N VAL A 471 -2.09 10.55 16.77
CA VAL A 471 -1.23 9.76 17.68
C VAL A 471 -1.91 8.45 18.03
N GLU A 472 -3.23 8.45 18.19
CA GLU A 472 -4.01 7.23 18.46
C GLU A 472 -3.98 6.28 17.27
N ALA A 473 -4.26 6.81 16.07
CA ALA A 473 -4.24 6.02 14.84
C ALA A 473 -2.85 5.42 14.59
N TYR A 474 -1.80 6.20 14.82
CA TYR A 474 -0.42 5.76 14.67
C TYR A 474 -0.07 4.62 15.65
N ARG A 475 -0.43 4.77 16.94
CA ARG A 475 -0.22 3.70 17.95
C ARG A 475 -0.94 2.40 17.57
N ARG A 476 -2.18 2.51 17.07
CA ARG A 476 -2.94 1.35 16.59
C ARG A 476 -2.29 0.74 15.35
N GLY A 477 -1.84 1.55 14.41
CA GLY A 477 -1.18 1.08 13.19
C GLY A 477 0.16 0.39 13.44
N VAL A 478 0.93 0.82 14.45
CA VAL A 478 2.13 0.08 14.89
C VAL A 478 1.76 -1.35 15.31
N ARG A 479 0.64 -1.52 16.01
CA ARG A 479 0.13 -2.86 16.38
C ARG A 479 -0.37 -3.65 15.18
N VAL A 480 -1.06 -3.01 14.23
CA VAL A 480 -1.52 -3.65 13.00
C VAL A 480 -0.32 -4.14 12.18
N MET A 481 0.69 -3.30 11.98
CA MET A 481 1.92 -3.66 11.27
C MET A 481 2.66 -4.80 11.98
N HIS A 482 2.77 -4.74 13.31
CA HIS A 482 3.31 -5.84 14.09
C HIS A 482 2.58 -7.16 13.83
N ASP A 483 1.25 -7.17 13.95
CA ASP A 483 0.45 -8.38 13.77
C ASP A 483 0.55 -8.95 12.34
N VAL A 484 0.67 -8.09 11.32
CA VAL A 484 0.96 -8.51 9.94
C VAL A 484 2.31 -9.19 9.84
N VAL A 485 3.38 -8.54 10.32
CA VAL A 485 4.74 -9.08 10.21
C VAL A 485 4.88 -10.36 11.04
N ALA A 486 4.30 -10.40 12.24
CA ALA A 486 4.23 -11.58 13.09
C ALA A 486 3.50 -12.74 12.38
N GLY A 487 2.32 -12.46 11.80
CA GLY A 487 1.49 -13.47 11.16
C GLY A 487 2.14 -14.16 9.96
N ILE A 488 3.03 -13.47 9.23
CA ILE A 488 3.74 -14.05 8.09
C ILE A 488 5.11 -14.63 8.46
N ALA A 489 5.77 -14.11 9.50
CA ALA A 489 7.16 -14.45 9.82
C ALA A 489 7.31 -15.51 10.92
N ILE A 490 6.38 -15.63 11.86
CA ILE A 490 6.45 -16.60 12.97
C ILE A 490 6.05 -18.00 12.46
N ARG A 491 6.64 -19.04 13.04
CA ARG A 491 6.18 -20.42 12.83
C ARG A 491 4.70 -20.58 13.22
N PRO A 492 3.84 -21.16 12.37
CA PRO A 492 2.45 -21.42 12.72
C PRO A 492 2.30 -22.40 13.89
#